data_AF-A0A0P9RM00-F1
#
_entry.id   AF-A0A0P9RM00-F1
#
_cell.length_a   1.000
_cell.length_b   1.000
_cell.length_c   1.000
_cell.angle_alpha   90.00
_cell.angle_beta   90.00
_cell.angle_gamma   90.00
#
_symmetry.space_group_name_H-M   'P 1'
#
loop_
_entity.id
_entity.type
_entity.pdbx_description
1 polymer ?
#
loop_
_entity_poly.entity_id
_entity_poly.type
_entity_poly.pdbx_seq_one_letter_code
_entity_poly.pdbx_strand_id
1 'polypeptide(L)'
;RVPASCCGVFGFKPSRGLMPSGPMVGEGWAGLSTSHAITMTVRDSAALLDATAGMDLGAPYAGPVQSLSYACAVQRDPGALRIALIEQSGTWPASVESLAAVREAAQLCESLGHRVQPVSLPVALPEFLDHVFTIIGANTRNHVDMLGRMRGFDVQDAELEARTRIILRDKGSVSGAQYTAAVEWIHALGRQLATFMQDYDVI
;
A
#
# COMPACT_ATOMS: atom_id res chain seq x y z
N ARG A 1 4.22 2.34 -6.39
CA ARG A 1 3.05 3.08 -6.93
C ARG A 1 3.35 4.57 -7.13
N VAL A 2 3.62 5.35 -6.08
CA VAL A 2 3.90 6.81 -6.24
C VAL A 2 5.05 7.10 -7.22
N PRO A 3 6.26 6.51 -7.10
CA PRO A 3 7.32 6.77 -8.07
C PRO A 3 6.96 6.33 -9.50
N ALA A 4 6.23 5.22 -9.63
CA ALA A 4 5.80 4.72 -10.94
C ALA A 4 4.86 5.70 -11.65
N SER A 5 3.91 6.30 -10.90
CA SER A 5 3.03 7.36 -11.40
C SER A 5 3.80 8.62 -11.81
N CYS A 6 4.80 9.04 -11.03
CA CYS A 6 5.61 10.22 -11.34
C CYS A 6 6.54 10.00 -12.55
N CYS A 7 6.95 8.76 -12.80
CA CYS A 7 7.91 8.41 -13.85
C CYS A 7 7.26 7.79 -15.10
N GLY A 8 5.93 7.65 -15.15
CA GLY A 8 5.23 7.09 -16.32
C GLY A 8 5.51 5.61 -16.57
N VAL A 9 5.65 4.81 -15.51
CA VAL A 9 5.94 3.37 -15.57
C VAL A 9 4.94 2.58 -14.73
N PHE A 10 4.94 1.24 -14.85
CA PHE A 10 4.03 0.37 -14.12
C PHE A 10 4.56 0.06 -12.71
N GLY A 11 3.69 0.11 -11.71
CA GLY A 11 4.07 -0.23 -10.34
C GLY A 11 2.91 -0.85 -9.58
N PHE A 12 3.01 -2.14 -9.30
CA PHE A 12 2.00 -2.91 -8.59
C PHE A 12 2.38 -3.07 -7.11
N LYS A 13 1.41 -2.91 -6.20
CA LYS A 13 1.58 -3.25 -4.78
C LYS A 13 0.75 -4.51 -4.49
N PRO A 14 1.36 -5.67 -4.31
CA PRO A 14 0.62 -6.91 -4.13
C PRO A 14 -0.15 -6.95 -2.80
N SER A 15 -1.00 -7.97 -2.66
CA SER A 15 -1.72 -8.26 -1.42
C SER A 15 -0.75 -8.45 -0.24
N ARG A 16 -1.13 -7.93 0.93
CA ARG A 16 -0.34 -8.11 2.16
C ARG A 16 -0.14 -9.61 2.44
N GLY A 17 1.09 -10.00 2.79
CA GLY A 17 1.45 -11.40 3.07
C GLY A 17 1.64 -12.28 1.83
N LEU A 18 1.53 -11.74 0.60
CA LEU A 18 1.85 -12.50 -0.61
C LEU A 18 3.35 -12.56 -0.88
N MET A 19 4.06 -11.49 -0.54
CA MET A 19 5.48 -11.34 -0.84
C MET A 19 6.31 -11.60 0.41
N PRO A 20 7.42 -12.34 0.29
CA PRO A 20 8.36 -12.53 1.38
C PRO A 20 8.99 -11.19 1.81
N SER A 21 9.31 -11.07 3.10
CA SER A 21 10.04 -9.95 3.71
C SER A 21 11.33 -10.39 4.42
N GLY A 22 11.46 -11.68 4.71
CA GLY A 22 12.58 -12.29 5.43
C GLY A 22 13.86 -12.40 4.60
N PRO A 23 14.93 -12.95 5.21
CA PRO A 23 14.98 -13.47 6.58
C PRO A 23 15.27 -12.41 7.66
N MET A 24 15.63 -11.18 7.27
CA MET A 24 16.09 -10.16 8.22
C MET A 24 14.97 -9.41 8.93
N VAL A 25 13.80 -9.32 8.31
CA VAL A 25 12.60 -8.68 8.87
C VAL A 25 11.37 -9.54 8.58
N GLY A 26 10.41 -9.56 9.51
CA GLY A 26 9.15 -10.32 9.31
C GLY A 26 8.08 -9.52 8.58
N GLU A 27 8.06 -8.20 8.76
CA GLU A 27 7.09 -7.28 8.17
C GLU A 27 7.62 -5.84 8.19
N GLY A 28 6.87 -4.92 7.60
CA GLY A 28 7.12 -3.49 7.73
C GLY A 28 5.84 -2.71 8.04
N TRP A 29 5.91 -1.88 9.09
CA TRP A 29 4.86 -0.94 9.49
C TRP A 29 3.52 -1.61 9.78
N ALA A 30 3.50 -2.66 10.61
CA ALA A 30 2.30 -3.46 10.90
C ALA A 30 1.63 -4.04 9.62
N GLY A 31 2.45 -4.47 8.67
CA GLY A 31 2.03 -5.04 7.39
C GLY A 31 1.55 -4.02 6.36
N LEU A 32 1.73 -2.71 6.59
CA LEU A 32 1.43 -1.67 5.60
C LEU A 32 2.46 -1.65 4.45
N SER A 33 3.66 -2.17 4.69
CA SER A 33 4.70 -2.32 3.67
C SER A 33 4.56 -3.62 2.89
N THR A 34 4.87 -3.59 1.61
CA THR A 34 4.93 -4.78 0.74
C THR A 34 5.93 -4.53 -0.37
N SER A 35 6.86 -5.46 -0.56
CA SER A 35 7.87 -5.40 -1.61
C SER A 35 7.32 -5.93 -2.93
N HIS A 36 7.67 -5.27 -4.04
CA HIS A 36 7.51 -5.77 -5.40
C HIS A 36 8.38 -4.91 -6.34
N ALA A 37 8.18 -5.03 -7.65
CA ALA A 37 8.93 -4.31 -8.67
C ALA A 37 8.19 -3.10 -9.24
N ILE A 38 8.99 -2.22 -9.86
CA ILE A 38 8.54 -1.23 -10.85
C ILE A 38 8.97 -1.78 -12.21
N THR A 39 8.03 -1.89 -13.15
CA THR A 39 8.26 -2.49 -14.48
C THR A 39 7.73 -1.60 -15.59
N MET A 40 8.07 -1.93 -16.84
CA MET A 40 7.51 -1.23 -18.01
C MET A 40 6.16 -1.80 -18.44
N THR A 41 5.92 -3.09 -18.16
CA THR A 41 4.71 -3.79 -18.59
C THR A 41 4.06 -4.58 -17.45
N VAL A 42 2.75 -4.83 -17.58
CA VAL A 42 1.99 -5.67 -16.65
C VAL A 42 2.51 -7.12 -16.64
N ARG A 43 2.84 -7.67 -17.82
CA ARG A 43 3.37 -9.04 -17.96
C ARG A 43 4.69 -9.25 -17.23
N ASP A 44 5.56 -8.23 -17.18
CA ASP A 44 6.84 -8.33 -16.47
C ASP A 44 6.61 -8.37 -14.96
N SER A 45 5.68 -7.55 -14.43
CA SER A 45 5.29 -7.62 -13.02
C SER A 45 4.66 -8.98 -12.68
N ALA A 46 3.82 -9.53 -13.55
CA ALA A 46 3.23 -10.84 -13.37
C ALA A 46 4.28 -11.97 -13.33
N ALA A 47 5.23 -11.96 -14.26
CA ALA A 47 6.34 -12.91 -14.28
C ALA A 47 7.22 -12.79 -13.01
N LEU A 48 7.45 -11.57 -12.52
CA LEU A 48 8.19 -11.36 -11.27
C LEU A 48 7.40 -11.88 -10.05
N LEU A 49 6.08 -11.72 -10.02
CA LEU A 49 5.27 -12.34 -8.96
C LEU A 49 5.39 -13.87 -9.00
N ASP A 50 5.31 -14.49 -10.17
CA ASP A 50 5.49 -15.94 -10.29
C ASP A 50 6.86 -16.42 -9.78
N ALA A 51 7.90 -15.61 -9.99
CA ALA A 51 9.26 -15.94 -9.56
C ALA A 51 9.53 -15.67 -8.07
N THR A 52 8.80 -14.75 -7.43
CA THR A 52 9.20 -14.18 -6.13
C THR A 52 8.11 -14.17 -5.06
N ALA A 53 6.85 -14.39 -5.41
CA ALA A 53 5.77 -14.51 -4.43
C ALA A 53 5.87 -15.84 -3.66
N GLY A 54 5.49 -15.81 -2.39
CA GLY A 54 5.60 -16.96 -1.50
C GLY A 54 5.64 -16.55 -0.04
N MET A 55 5.48 -17.54 0.83
CA MET A 55 5.52 -17.35 2.28
C MET A 55 6.92 -17.65 2.82
N ASP A 56 7.47 -16.75 3.62
CA ASP A 56 8.69 -17.02 4.39
C ASP A 56 8.43 -17.93 5.58
N LEU A 57 9.46 -18.63 6.02
CA LEU A 57 9.42 -19.32 7.31
C LEU A 57 9.20 -18.29 8.43
N GLY A 58 8.08 -18.44 9.16
CA GLY A 58 7.70 -17.53 10.24
C GLY A 58 7.01 -16.24 9.79
N ALA A 59 6.50 -16.17 8.55
CA ALA A 59 5.79 -15.00 8.05
C ALA A 59 4.60 -14.61 8.97
N PRO A 60 4.47 -13.33 9.35
CA PRO A 60 3.40 -12.87 10.25
C PRO A 60 2.05 -12.70 9.56
N TYR A 61 2.03 -12.68 8.22
CA TYR A 61 0.82 -12.54 7.40
C TYR A 61 0.80 -13.57 6.28
N ALA A 62 -0.41 -14.00 5.89
CA ALA A 62 -0.63 -14.85 4.72
C ALA A 62 -1.45 -14.09 3.67
N GLY A 63 -1.01 -14.16 2.42
CA GLY A 63 -1.76 -13.70 1.27
C GLY A 63 -2.72 -14.77 0.72
N PRO A 64 -3.67 -14.39 -0.15
CA PRO A 64 -4.54 -15.35 -0.83
C PRO A 64 -3.74 -16.24 -1.78
N VAL A 65 -3.99 -17.55 -1.71
CA VAL A 65 -3.37 -18.55 -2.61
C VAL A 65 -3.96 -18.41 -4.01
N GLN A 66 -3.10 -18.36 -5.03
CA GLN A 66 -3.51 -18.41 -6.42
C GLN A 66 -3.45 -19.85 -6.95
N SER A 67 -4.49 -20.26 -7.67
CA SER A 67 -4.54 -21.57 -8.34
C SER A 67 -3.80 -21.58 -9.68
N LEU A 68 -3.49 -20.41 -10.23
CA LEU A 68 -2.79 -20.20 -11.50
C LEU A 68 -1.58 -19.29 -11.28
N SER A 69 -0.59 -19.40 -12.16
CA SER A 69 0.46 -18.40 -12.25
C SER A 69 -0.12 -17.05 -12.66
N TYR A 70 0.49 -15.96 -12.18
CA TYR A 70 0.13 -14.60 -12.53
C TYR A 70 0.31 -14.32 -14.02
N ALA A 71 1.33 -14.91 -14.65
CA ALA A 71 1.54 -14.83 -16.10
C ALA A 71 0.42 -15.51 -16.90
N CYS A 72 -0.23 -16.55 -16.36
CA CYS A 72 -1.45 -17.10 -16.95
C CYS A 72 -2.67 -16.23 -16.62
N ALA A 73 -2.77 -15.73 -15.38
CA ALA A 73 -3.92 -14.95 -14.93
C ALA A 73 -4.11 -13.66 -15.74
N VAL A 74 -3.02 -13.00 -16.15
CA VAL A 74 -3.07 -11.76 -16.96
C VAL A 74 -3.62 -11.99 -18.38
N GLN A 75 -3.67 -13.23 -18.86
CA GLN A 75 -4.24 -13.58 -20.19
C GLN A 75 -5.74 -13.89 -20.13
N ARG A 76 -6.32 -13.97 -18.94
CA ARG A 76 -7.71 -14.35 -18.76
C ARG A 76 -8.63 -13.17 -19.05
N ASP A 77 -9.73 -13.43 -19.76
CA ASP A 77 -10.84 -12.50 -19.86
C ASP A 77 -11.56 -12.39 -18.50
N PRO A 78 -11.56 -11.21 -17.84
CA PRO A 78 -12.26 -11.02 -16.57
C PRO A 78 -13.79 -10.94 -16.73
N GLY A 79 -14.30 -10.77 -17.95
CA GLY A 79 -15.70 -10.45 -18.20
C GLY A 79 -16.07 -9.03 -17.75
N ALA A 80 -17.37 -8.77 -17.60
CA ALA A 80 -17.86 -7.48 -17.13
C ALA A 80 -17.63 -7.31 -15.61
N LEU A 81 -16.89 -6.28 -15.23
CA LEU A 81 -16.55 -5.96 -13.84
C LEU A 81 -17.34 -4.74 -13.37
N ARG A 82 -17.58 -4.65 -12.06
CA ARG A 82 -18.11 -3.47 -11.37
C ARG A 82 -16.93 -2.65 -10.85
N ILE A 83 -16.77 -1.42 -11.33
CA ILE A 83 -15.62 -0.57 -11.05
C ILE A 83 -16.08 0.67 -10.27
N ALA A 84 -15.49 0.89 -9.10
CA ALA A 84 -15.72 2.03 -8.23
C ALA A 84 -14.80 3.21 -8.62
N LEU A 85 -15.33 4.21 -9.33
CA LEU A 85 -14.56 5.39 -9.73
C LEU A 85 -14.43 6.40 -8.59
N ILE A 86 -13.19 6.68 -8.17
CA ILE A 86 -12.88 7.67 -7.13
C ILE A 86 -12.23 8.91 -7.75
N GLU A 87 -12.95 10.03 -7.73
CA GLU A 87 -12.42 11.32 -8.21
C GLU A 87 -11.90 12.22 -7.08
N GLN A 88 -12.29 11.93 -5.84
CA GLN A 88 -11.90 12.70 -4.66
C GLN A 88 -11.52 11.76 -3.52
N SER A 89 -10.24 11.75 -3.16
CA SER A 89 -9.70 10.96 -2.05
C SER A 89 -8.73 11.74 -1.16
N GLY A 90 -8.51 13.03 -1.47
CA GLY A 90 -7.51 13.91 -0.86
C GLY A 90 -8.09 15.03 0.00
N THR A 91 -7.28 15.56 0.92
CA THR A 91 -7.54 16.84 1.60
C THR A 91 -7.48 18.02 0.64
N TRP A 92 -6.70 17.87 -0.43
CA TRP A 92 -6.52 18.86 -1.48
C TRP A 92 -7.22 18.41 -2.76
N PRO A 93 -7.75 19.34 -3.56
CA PRO A 93 -8.28 19.02 -4.88
C PRO A 93 -7.23 18.31 -5.75
N ALA A 94 -7.64 17.25 -6.45
CA ALA A 94 -6.82 16.64 -7.49
C ALA A 94 -6.60 17.64 -8.64
N SER A 95 -5.47 17.50 -9.35
CA SER A 95 -5.21 18.33 -10.54
C SER A 95 -6.21 18.00 -11.64
N VAL A 96 -6.48 18.97 -12.52
CA VAL A 96 -7.41 18.79 -13.65
C VAL A 96 -6.94 17.67 -14.57
N GLU A 97 -5.63 17.56 -14.79
CA GLU A 97 -5.00 16.54 -15.62
C GLU A 97 -5.13 15.14 -15.00
N SER A 98 -4.97 15.03 -13.68
CA SER A 98 -5.14 13.76 -12.96
C SER A 98 -6.58 13.27 -13.04
N LEU A 99 -7.55 14.18 -12.89
CA LEU A 99 -8.97 13.88 -13.05
C LEU A 99 -9.30 13.48 -14.49
N ALA A 100 -8.75 14.16 -15.48
CA ALA A 100 -8.93 13.83 -16.88
C ALA A 100 -8.41 12.42 -17.20
N ALA A 101 -7.21 12.05 -16.74
CA ALA A 101 -6.63 10.74 -16.94
C ALA A 101 -7.47 9.61 -16.30
N VAL A 102 -7.99 9.83 -15.08
CA VAL A 102 -8.87 8.88 -14.39
C VAL A 102 -10.20 8.70 -15.14
N ARG A 103 -10.78 9.79 -15.67
CA ARG A 103 -12.01 9.74 -16.47
C ARG A 103 -11.81 9.06 -17.82
N GLU A 104 -10.67 9.28 -18.48
CA GLU A 104 -10.31 8.59 -19.71
C GLU A 104 -10.18 7.08 -19.49
N ALA A 105 -9.51 6.66 -18.41
CA ALA A 105 -9.41 5.26 -18.03
C ALA A 105 -10.78 4.63 -17.73
N ALA A 106 -11.68 5.37 -17.05
CA ALA A 106 -13.05 4.94 -16.81
C ALA A 106 -13.84 4.74 -18.12
N GLN A 107 -13.79 5.71 -19.04
CA GLN A 107 -14.45 5.62 -20.34
C GLN A 107 -13.93 4.44 -21.17
N LEU A 108 -12.62 4.20 -21.15
CA LEU A 108 -12.04 3.02 -21.78
C LEU A 108 -12.61 1.73 -21.17
N CYS A 109 -12.68 1.64 -19.84
CA CYS A 109 -13.26 0.47 -19.17
C CYS A 109 -14.74 0.25 -19.52
N GLU A 110 -15.53 1.32 -19.59
CA GLU A 110 -16.94 1.24 -20.04
C GLU A 110 -17.04 0.74 -21.48
N SER A 111 -16.16 1.24 -22.38
CA SER A 111 -16.13 0.80 -23.78
C SER A 111 -15.74 -0.68 -23.96
N LEU A 112 -15.02 -1.24 -22.98
CA LEU A 112 -14.67 -2.66 -22.91
C LEU A 112 -15.77 -3.52 -22.27
N GLY A 113 -16.90 -2.93 -21.86
CA GLY A 113 -18.06 -3.64 -21.33
C GLY A 113 -18.12 -3.73 -19.80
N HIS A 114 -17.25 -3.02 -19.07
CA HIS A 114 -17.34 -2.93 -17.61
C HIS A 114 -18.40 -1.90 -17.17
N ARG A 115 -18.83 -1.98 -15.91
CA ARG A 115 -19.77 -1.03 -15.29
C ARG A 115 -18.99 -0.13 -14.36
N VAL A 116 -18.89 1.16 -14.69
CA VAL A 116 -18.19 2.13 -13.87
C VAL A 116 -19.20 2.98 -13.10
N GLN A 117 -18.96 3.17 -11.80
CA GLN A 117 -19.82 4.00 -10.95
C GLN A 117 -18.97 4.96 -10.11
N PRO A 118 -19.22 6.28 -10.18
CA PRO A 118 -18.63 7.25 -9.26
C PRO A 118 -19.06 6.97 -7.82
N VAL A 119 -18.10 6.87 -6.91
CA VAL A 119 -18.34 6.63 -5.48
C VAL A 119 -17.35 7.39 -4.60
N SER A 120 -17.68 7.52 -3.32
CA SER A 120 -16.78 8.05 -2.29
C SER A 120 -16.28 6.91 -1.42
N LEU A 121 -14.98 6.90 -1.13
CA LEU A 121 -14.42 5.92 -0.21
C LEU A 121 -14.93 6.19 1.21
N PRO A 122 -15.21 5.14 1.99
CA PRO A 122 -15.70 5.29 3.35
C PRO A 122 -14.54 5.52 4.33
N VAL A 123 -13.70 6.52 4.05
CA VAL A 123 -12.49 6.83 4.83
C VAL A 123 -12.24 8.34 4.89
N ALA A 124 -11.97 8.85 6.09
CA ALA A 124 -11.49 10.21 6.29
C ALA A 124 -9.96 10.24 6.19
N LEU A 125 -9.42 10.90 5.16
CA LEU A 125 -7.98 10.90 4.91
C LEU A 125 -7.14 11.46 6.09
N PRO A 126 -7.50 12.58 6.75
CA PRO A 126 -6.70 13.10 7.86
C PRO A 126 -6.56 12.11 9.02
N GLU A 127 -7.65 11.42 9.38
CA GLU A 127 -7.66 10.40 10.44
C GLU A 127 -6.83 9.18 10.03
N PHE A 128 -7.01 8.70 8.78
CA PHE A 128 -6.19 7.62 8.23
C PHE A 128 -4.69 7.94 8.30
N LEU A 129 -4.29 9.15 7.87
CA LEU A 129 -2.88 9.56 7.90
C LEU A 129 -2.35 9.67 9.33
N ASP A 130 -3.13 10.16 10.29
CA ASP A 130 -2.70 10.23 11.68
C ASP A 130 -2.37 8.85 12.26
N HIS A 131 -3.23 7.85 12.02
CA HIS A 131 -2.99 6.48 12.45
C HIS A 131 -1.81 5.83 11.72
N VAL A 132 -1.71 6.01 10.40
CA VAL A 132 -0.56 5.51 9.61
C VAL A 132 0.75 6.11 10.11
N PHE A 133 0.82 7.43 10.35
CA PHE A 133 2.03 8.07 10.85
C PHE A 133 2.33 7.76 12.32
N THR A 134 1.33 7.39 13.11
CA THR A 134 1.54 6.81 14.45
C THR A 134 2.31 5.48 14.36
N ILE A 135 1.93 4.60 13.42
CA ILE A 135 2.62 3.32 13.18
C ILE A 135 4.02 3.56 12.60
N ILE A 136 4.14 4.40 11.57
CA ILE A 136 5.42 4.69 10.89
C ILE A 136 6.38 5.41 11.84
N GLY A 137 5.92 6.36 12.64
CA GLY A 137 6.74 7.12 13.58
C GLY A 137 7.39 6.23 14.64
N ALA A 138 6.60 5.36 15.27
CA ALA A 138 7.11 4.37 16.23
C ALA A 138 8.14 3.43 15.58
N ASN A 139 7.85 2.94 14.37
CA ASN A 139 8.79 2.09 13.63
C ASN A 139 10.07 2.83 13.24
N THR A 140 9.97 4.11 12.89
CA THR A 140 11.12 4.96 12.53
C THR A 140 12.03 5.14 13.74
N ARG A 141 11.47 5.42 14.93
CA ARG A 141 12.23 5.45 16.19
C ARG A 141 12.97 4.13 16.42
N ASN A 142 12.25 3.01 16.38
CA ASN A 142 12.86 1.69 16.57
C ASN A 142 13.99 1.41 15.57
N HIS A 143 13.82 1.80 14.30
CA HIS A 143 14.84 1.64 13.27
C HIS A 143 16.09 2.49 13.56
N VAL A 144 15.92 3.76 13.95
CA VAL A 144 17.03 4.65 14.32
C VAL A 144 17.79 4.11 15.53
N ASP A 145 17.08 3.63 16.55
CA ASP A 145 17.71 3.06 17.75
C ASP A 145 18.44 1.74 17.42
N MET A 146 17.90 0.95 16.50
CA MET A 146 18.52 -0.27 15.98
C MET A 146 19.85 0.05 15.26
N LEU A 147 19.86 1.09 14.41
CA LEU A 147 21.09 1.56 13.77
C LEU A 147 22.12 2.03 14.79
N GLY A 148 21.69 2.74 15.84
CA GLY A 148 22.59 3.15 16.92
C GLY A 148 23.23 1.95 17.62
N ARG A 149 22.43 0.93 17.96
CA ARG A 149 22.93 -0.34 18.53
C ARG A 149 23.93 -1.06 17.61
N MET A 150 23.64 -1.12 16.31
CA MET A 150 24.55 -1.74 15.34
C MET A 150 25.89 -1.00 15.22
N ARG A 151 25.87 0.33 15.34
CA ARG A 151 27.06 1.19 15.25
C ARG A 151 27.85 1.27 16.57
N GLY A 152 27.21 0.93 17.69
CA GLY A 152 27.78 1.04 19.04
C GLY A 152 27.67 2.43 19.67
N PHE A 153 26.93 3.35 19.04
CA PHE A 153 26.64 4.69 19.56
C PHE A 153 25.36 5.25 18.94
N ASP A 154 24.67 6.13 19.66
CA ASP A 154 23.38 6.67 19.23
C ASP A 154 23.48 7.49 17.95
N VAL A 155 22.45 7.38 17.10
CA VAL A 155 22.28 8.23 15.92
C VAL A 155 21.97 9.65 16.38
N GLN A 156 22.77 10.61 15.93
CA GLN A 156 22.64 12.01 16.33
C GLN A 156 21.60 12.73 15.45
N ASP A 157 20.89 13.71 16.01
CA ASP A 157 19.88 14.49 15.27
C ASP A 157 20.46 15.14 14.00
N ALA A 158 21.71 15.61 14.06
CA ALA A 158 22.39 16.23 12.93
C ALA A 158 22.66 15.26 11.75
N GLU A 159 22.63 13.95 11.98
CA GLU A 159 22.78 12.94 10.94
C GLU A 159 21.46 12.71 10.16
N LEU A 160 20.34 13.18 10.70
CA LEU A 160 19.01 12.90 10.17
C LEU A 160 18.50 14.03 9.27
N GLU A 161 17.94 13.64 8.14
CA GLU A 161 17.18 14.52 7.28
C GLU A 161 16.05 15.22 8.06
N ALA A 162 15.74 16.46 7.68
CA ALA A 162 14.73 17.26 8.36
C ALA A 162 13.37 16.56 8.45
N ARG A 163 12.98 15.80 7.41
CA ARG A 163 11.70 15.09 7.40
C ARG A 163 11.66 13.94 8.43
N THR A 164 12.75 13.20 8.57
CA THR A 164 12.87 12.13 9.57
C THR A 164 12.79 12.70 10.98
N ARG A 165 13.44 13.84 11.23
CA ARG A 165 13.38 14.53 12.53
C ARG A 165 11.97 14.97 12.89
N ILE A 166 11.20 15.50 11.94
CA ILE A 166 9.79 15.86 12.16
C ILE A 166 8.96 14.63 12.56
N ILE A 167 9.11 13.52 11.84
CA ILE A 167 8.39 12.27 12.16
C ILE A 167 8.76 11.77 13.56
N LEU A 168 10.05 11.77 13.90
CA LEU A 168 10.51 11.34 15.22
C LEU A 168 10.02 12.25 16.34
N ARG A 169 10.00 13.57 16.12
CA ARG A 169 9.45 14.54 17.08
C ARG A 169 7.95 14.32 17.31
N ASP A 170 7.18 14.16 16.24
CA ASP A 170 5.72 14.17 16.31
C ASP A 170 5.14 12.80 16.68
N LYS A 171 5.76 11.70 16.22
CA LYS A 171 5.22 10.34 16.34
C LYS A 171 6.26 9.29 16.76
N GLY A 172 7.49 9.69 17.09
CA GLY A 172 8.57 8.76 17.47
C GLY A 172 8.48 8.23 18.91
N SER A 173 7.73 8.90 19.79
CA SER A 173 7.62 8.54 21.22
C SER A 173 6.18 8.20 21.63
N VAL A 174 5.39 7.64 20.71
CA VAL A 174 4.03 7.19 21.01
C VAL A 174 4.07 5.98 21.94
N SER A 175 3.12 5.89 22.87
CA SER A 175 3.00 4.76 23.78
C SER A 175 2.59 3.48 23.05
N GLY A 176 2.88 2.31 23.65
CA GLY A 176 2.43 1.02 23.12
C GLY A 176 0.90 0.93 22.97
N ALA A 177 0.15 1.58 23.87
CA ALA A 177 -1.31 1.66 23.77
C ALA A 177 -1.77 2.46 22.54
N GLN A 178 -1.14 3.61 22.27
CA GLN A 178 -1.43 4.42 21.08
C GLN A 178 -1.06 3.70 19.78
N TYR A 179 0.07 3.00 19.76
CA TYR A 179 0.47 2.17 18.62
C TYR A 179 -0.54 1.05 18.36
N THR A 180 -0.94 0.32 19.41
CA THR A 180 -1.92 -0.78 19.31
C THR A 180 -3.27 -0.26 18.79
N ALA A 181 -3.76 0.84 19.35
CA ALA A 181 -5.01 1.47 18.88
C ALA A 181 -4.95 1.89 17.40
N ALA A 182 -3.80 2.41 16.93
CA ALA A 182 -3.62 2.75 15.52
C ALA A 182 -3.66 1.51 14.62
N VAL A 183 -3.03 0.40 15.02
CA VAL A 183 -3.08 -0.87 14.28
C VAL A 183 -4.52 -1.42 14.23
N GLU A 184 -5.23 -1.40 15.36
CA GLU A 184 -6.63 -1.85 15.44
C GLU A 184 -7.55 -1.01 14.56
N TRP A 185 -7.36 0.30 14.52
CA TRP A 185 -8.09 1.20 13.64
C TRP A 185 -7.85 0.87 12.17
N ILE A 186 -6.60 0.63 11.76
CA ILE A 186 -6.26 0.21 10.39
C ILE A 186 -6.91 -1.13 10.03
N HIS A 187 -6.96 -2.07 10.98
CA HIS A 187 -7.67 -3.34 10.78
C HIS A 187 -9.19 -3.15 10.66
N ALA A 188 -9.79 -2.23 11.42
CA ALA A 188 -11.20 -1.88 11.30
C ALA A 188 -11.53 -1.27 9.93
N LEU A 189 -10.71 -0.31 9.47
CA LEU A 189 -10.83 0.26 8.14
C LEU A 189 -10.69 -0.82 7.04
N GLY A 190 -9.77 -1.77 7.21
CA GLY A 190 -9.64 -2.91 6.29
C GLY A 190 -10.92 -3.74 6.16
N ARG A 191 -11.64 -3.97 7.27
CA ARG A 191 -12.95 -4.66 7.24
C ARG A 191 -14.03 -3.81 6.58
N GLN A 192 -14.05 -2.51 6.84
CA GLN A 192 -14.99 -1.59 6.20
C GLN A 192 -14.80 -1.52 4.68
N LEU A 193 -13.54 -1.46 4.23
CA LEU A 193 -13.20 -1.54 2.80
C LEU A 193 -13.54 -2.92 2.21
N ALA A 194 -13.36 -4.02 2.95
CA ALA A 194 -13.75 -5.35 2.48
C ALA A 194 -15.27 -5.46 2.28
N THR A 195 -16.09 -4.88 3.15
CA THR A 195 -17.55 -4.79 2.97
C THR A 195 -17.89 -3.94 1.75
N PHE A 196 -17.25 -2.78 1.59
CA PHE A 196 -17.43 -1.93 0.41
C PHE A 196 -17.12 -2.66 -0.90
N MET A 197 -16.05 -3.48 -0.92
CA MET A 197 -15.67 -4.30 -2.07
C MET A 197 -16.60 -5.48 -2.35
N GLN A 198 -17.67 -5.70 -1.57
CA GLN A 198 -18.70 -6.67 -1.98
C GLN A 198 -19.53 -6.14 -3.16
N ASP A 199 -19.66 -4.81 -3.26
CA ASP A 199 -20.42 -4.13 -4.31
C ASP A 199 -19.60 -3.87 -5.58
N TYR A 200 -18.26 -3.99 -5.51
CA TYR A 200 -17.33 -3.67 -6.60
C TYR A 200 -16.21 -4.68 -6.71
N ASP A 201 -15.73 -4.94 -7.92
CA ASP A 201 -14.65 -5.88 -8.18
C ASP A 201 -13.27 -5.17 -8.20
N VAL A 202 -13.25 -3.89 -8.60
CA VAL A 202 -12.06 -3.02 -8.66
C VAL A 202 -12.43 -1.59 -8.24
N ILE A 203 -11.47 -0.84 -7.69
CA ILE A 203 -11.52 0.61 -7.45
C ILE A 203 -10.55 1.29 -8.41
#